data_AF-A0A7M3YGD8-F1
#
_entry.id   AF-A0A7M3YGD8-F1
#
_cell.length_a   1.000
_cell.length_b   1.000
_cell.length_c   1.000
_cell.angle_alpha   90.00
_cell.angle_beta   90.00
_cell.angle_gamma   90.00
#
_symmetry.space_group_name_H-M   'P 1'
#
loop_
_entity.id
_entity.type
_entity.pdbx_description
1 polymer ?
#
loop_
_entity_poly.entity_id
_entity_poly.type
_entity_poly.pdbx_seq_one_letter_code
_entity_poly.pdbx_strand_id
1 'polypeptide(L)'
;MRTALFTASYNRPDLFLEVLKGLEQNEDDLENIDVYHYIDGGAESKQEELLAHIKESKLEHQEIILREENYGVGRNLIGAR
;
A
#
# COMPACT_ATOMS: atom_id res chain seq x y z
N MET A 1 -3.53 3.67 -22.05
CA MET A 1 -2.60 3.34 -20.96
C MET A 1 -3.46 2.96 -19.77
N ARG A 2 -3.16 1.84 -19.09
CA ARG A 2 -3.84 1.47 -17.84
C ARG A 2 -3.18 2.28 -16.72
N THR A 3 -3.98 2.93 -15.88
CA THR A 3 -3.50 3.75 -14.76
C THR A 3 -3.43 2.88 -13.51
N ALA A 4 -2.38 3.06 -12.72
CA ALA A 4 -2.22 2.35 -11.46
C ALA A 4 -1.94 3.33 -10.32
N LEU A 5 -2.46 3.00 -9.14
CA LEU A 5 -2.15 3.66 -7.88
C LEU A 5 -1.12 2.84 -7.13
N PHE A 6 0.00 3.47 -6.79
CA PHE A 6 1.07 2.89 -6.01
C PHE A 6 1.10 3.52 -4.62
N THR A 7 1.12 2.68 -3.58
CA THR A 7 1.45 3.12 -2.21
C THR A 7 2.68 2.38 -1.71
N ALA A 8 3.61 3.10 -1.08
CA ALA A 8 4.71 2.51 -0.32
C ALA A 8 4.63 2.94 1.15
N SER A 9 4.70 2.00 2.08
CA SER A 9 4.59 2.27 3.51
C SER A 9 5.62 1.52 4.36
N TYR A 10 6.04 2.16 5.46
CA TYR A 10 6.97 1.62 6.45
C TYR A 10 6.69 2.26 7.82
N ASN A 11 6.45 1.44 8.84
CA ASN A 11 6.37 1.83 10.27
C ASN A 11 5.41 2.96 10.66
N ARG A 12 4.47 3.35 9.79
CA ARG A 12 3.44 4.37 10.03
C ARG A 12 2.02 3.84 9.80
N PRO A 13 1.58 2.84 10.58
CA PRO A 13 0.23 2.26 10.45
C PRO A 13 -0.87 3.29 10.65
N ASP A 14 -0.65 4.26 11.55
CA ASP A 14 -1.54 5.40 11.81
C ASP A 14 -1.86 6.18 10.53
N LEU A 15 -0.81 6.62 9.82
CA LEU A 15 -0.97 7.40 8.60
C LEU A 15 -1.48 6.54 7.44
N PHE A 16 -1.03 5.29 7.38
CA PHE A 16 -1.45 4.41 6.30
C PHE A 16 -2.93 4.06 6.40
N LEU A 17 -3.47 3.92 7.61
CA LEU A 17 -4.90 3.78 7.84
C LEU A 17 -5.69 5.01 7.38
N GLU A 18 -5.17 6.23 7.59
CA GLU A 18 -5.79 7.46 7.06
C GLU A 18 -5.78 7.48 5.52
N VAL A 19 -4.70 7.01 4.89
CA VAL A 19 -4.64 6.84 3.43
C VAL A 19 -5.72 5.87 2.94
N LEU A 20 -5.83 4.69 3.56
CA LEU A 20 -6.84 3.70 3.18
C LEU A 20 -8.27 4.26 3.33
N LYS A 21 -8.57 4.94 4.44
CA LYS A 21 -9.88 5.60 4.64
C LYS A 21 -10.15 6.68 3.59
N GLY A 22 -9.13 7.46 3.23
CA GLY A 22 -9.25 8.45 2.16
C GLY A 22 -9.54 7.81 0.81
N LEU A 23 -8.89 6.70 0.48
CA LEU A 23 -9.14 5.95 -0.75
C LEU A 23 -10.54 5.32 -0.76
N GLU A 24 -10.97 4.72 0.34
CA GLU A 24 -12.34 4.18 0.49
C GLU A 24 -13.43 5.24 0.31
N GLN A 25 -13.19 6.47 0.78
CA GLN A 25 -14.14 7.57 0.59
C GLN A 25 -14.27 8.04 -0.87
N ASN A 26 -13.33 7.66 -1.73
CA ASN A 26 -13.28 8.04 -3.14
C ASN A 26 -13.22 6.78 -4.03
N GLU A 27 -13.87 5.69 -3.62
CA GLU A 27 -13.82 4.40 -4.34
C GLU A 27 -14.29 4.51 -5.80
N ASP A 28 -15.27 5.37 -6.08
CA ASP A 28 -15.77 5.64 -7.43
C ASP A 28 -14.66 6.17 -8.37
N ASP A 29 -13.74 7.00 -7.85
CA ASP A 29 -12.62 7.54 -8.63
C ASP A 29 -11.52 6.49 -8.89
N LEU A 30 -11.55 5.37 -8.16
CA LEU A 30 -10.65 4.24 -8.32
C LEU A 30 -11.20 3.20 -9.30
N GLU A 31 -12.42 3.38 -9.82
CA GLU A 31 -12.98 2.52 -10.85
C GLU A 31 -12.04 2.49 -12.07
N ASN A 32 -11.51 1.30 -12.39
CA ASN A 32 -10.50 1.06 -13.45
C ASN A 32 -9.05 1.51 -13.13
N ILE A 33 -8.73 1.83 -11.88
CA ILE A 33 -7.35 2.07 -11.43
C ILE A 33 -6.84 0.83 -10.69
N ASP A 34 -5.71 0.28 -11.13
CA ASP A 34 -5.11 -0.85 -10.44
C ASP A 34 -4.37 -0.37 -9.18
N VAL A 35 -4.82 -0.79 -8.00
CA VAL A 35 -4.18 -0.41 -6.73
C VAL A 35 -3.16 -1.45 -6.29
N TYR A 36 -1.94 -1.02 -6.01
CA TYR A 36 -0.84 -1.85 -5.52
C TYR A 36 -0.26 -1.30 -4.22
N HIS A 37 -0.16 -2.17 -3.20
CA HIS A 37 0.37 -1.79 -1.89
C HIS A 37 1.73 -2.44 -1.64
N TYR A 38 2.79 -1.63 -1.53
CA TYR A 38 4.13 -2.07 -1.20
C TYR A 38 4.42 -1.79 0.27
N ILE A 39 4.66 -2.84 1.05
CA ILE A 39 4.87 -2.75 2.49
C ILE A 39 6.30 -3.19 2.81
N ASP A 40 7.11 -2.24 3.25
CA ASP A 40 8.50 -2.50 3.60
C ASP A 40 8.62 -3.24 4.94
N GLY A 41 9.48 -4.26 4.97
CA GLY A 41 9.77 -5.07 6.16
C GLY A 41 11.08 -4.66 6.84
N GLY A 42 11.68 -5.61 7.55
CA GLY A 42 12.94 -5.43 8.28
C GLY A 42 12.77 -5.46 9.80
N ALA A 43 13.88 -5.22 10.50
CA ALA A 43 13.89 -5.20 11.97
C ALA A 43 12.92 -4.15 12.51
N GLU A 44 12.14 -4.55 13.53
CA GLU A 44 11.12 -3.70 14.17
C GLU A 44 10.06 -3.15 13.19
N SER A 45 9.87 -3.82 12.06
CA SER A 45 8.85 -3.43 11.10
C SER A 45 7.45 -3.67 11.67
N LYS A 46 6.54 -2.74 11.40
CA LYS A 46 5.11 -2.87 11.64
C LYS A 46 4.38 -3.44 10.42
N GLN A 47 5.07 -4.28 9.62
CA GLN A 47 4.55 -4.81 8.35
C GLN A 47 3.28 -5.62 8.55
N GLU A 48 3.18 -6.39 9.64
CA GLU A 48 1.98 -7.16 9.97
C GLU A 48 0.78 -6.27 10.29
N GLU A 49 0.98 -5.17 11.04
CA GLU A 49 -0.07 -4.20 11.38
C GLU A 49 -0.56 -3.45 10.12
N LEU A 50 0.38 -3.04 9.26
CA LEU A 50 0.06 -2.43 7.96
C LEU A 50 -0.74 -3.39 7.07
N LEU A 51 -0.34 -4.67 7.03
CA LEU A 51 -1.06 -5.71 6.28
C LEU A 51 -2.46 -5.95 6.84
N ALA A 52 -2.61 -5.94 8.17
CA ALA A 52 -3.92 -6.08 8.82
C ALA A 52 -4.86 -4.95 8.40
N HIS A 53 -4.40 -3.69 8.38
CA HIS A 53 -5.21 -2.57 7.92
C HIS A 53 -5.70 -2.72 6.47
N ILE A 54 -4.87 -3.23 5.55
CA ILE A 54 -5.32 -3.47 4.15
C ILE A 54 -6.37 -4.58 4.11
N LYS A 55 -6.20 -5.64 4.89
CA LYS A 55 -7.16 -6.77 4.93
C LYS A 55 -8.48 -6.39 5.59
N GLU A 56 -8.47 -5.46 6.53
CA GLU A 56 -9.67 -4.92 7.18
C GLU A 56 -10.36 -3.85 6.31
N SER A 57 -9.61 -3.20 5.42
CA SER A 57 -10.12 -2.24 4.45
C SER A 57 -11.02 -2.94 3.42
N LYS A 58 -12.05 -2.22 2.96
CA LYS A 58 -12.92 -2.67 1.87
C LYS A 58 -12.39 -2.28 0.50
N LEU A 59 -11.25 -1.59 0.46
CA LEU A 59 -10.63 -1.11 -0.77
C LEU A 59 -10.21 -2.28 -1.65
N GLU A 60 -10.75 -2.33 -2.87
CA GLU A 60 -10.29 -3.27 -3.88
C GLU A 60 -8.84 -2.94 -4.26
N HIS A 61 -8.01 -3.97 -4.32
CA HIS A 61 -6.61 -3.84 -4.69
C HIS A 61 -6.18 -5.05 -5.52
N GLN A 62 -5.20 -4.82 -6.39
CA GLN A 62 -4.70 -5.83 -7.30
C GLN A 62 -3.69 -6.76 -6.62
N GLU A 63 -2.79 -6.20 -5.81
CA GLU A 63 -1.75 -6.98 -5.13
C GLU A 63 -1.18 -6.22 -3.91
N ILE A 64 -0.75 -7.00 -2.91
CA ILE A 64 0.05 -6.52 -1.78
C ILE A 64 1.44 -7.15 -1.87
N ILE A 65 2.46 -6.31 -1.98
CA ILE A 65 3.85 -6.71 -2.11
C ILE A 65 4.55 -6.47 -0.78
N LEU A 66 4.94 -7.55 -0.10
CA LEU A 66 5.73 -7.48 1.12
C LEU A 66 7.22 -7.54 0.79
N ARG A 67 8.01 -6.63 1.37
CA ARG A 67 9.48 -6.67 1.27
C ARG A 67 10.07 -7.26 2.54
N GLU A 68 11.17 -7.99 2.41
CA GLU A 68 11.87 -8.58 3.57
C GLU A 68 12.61 -7.52 4.41
N GLU A 69 13.01 -6.40 3.79
CA GLU A 69 13.72 -5.29 4.42
C GLU A 69 13.20 -3.94 3.89
N ASN A 70 13.63 -2.83 4.49
CA ASN A 70 13.21 -1.50 4.09
C ASN A 70 13.89 -1.09 2.78
N TYR A 71 13.10 -1.06 1.70
CA TYR A 71 13.56 -0.69 0.36
C TYR A 71 13.57 0.84 0.17
N GLY A 72 12.74 1.54 0.92
CA GLY A 72 12.49 2.96 0.74
C GLY A 72 11.72 3.21 -0.55
N VAL A 73 11.27 4.45 -0.74
CA VAL A 73 10.40 4.80 -1.87
C VAL A 73 11.12 4.57 -3.21
N GLY A 74 12.42 4.89 -3.31
CA GLY A 74 13.17 4.77 -4.56
C GLY A 74 13.27 3.33 -5.10
N ARG A 75 13.62 2.35 -4.26
CA ARG A 75 13.70 0.95 -4.70
C ARG A 75 12.31 0.36 -4.97
N ASN A 76 11.30 0.76 -4.20
CA ASN A 76 9.92 0.34 -4.49
C ASN A 76 9.41 0.90 -5.82
N LEU A 77 9.72 2.16 -6.16
CA LEU A 77 9.38 2.74 -7.46
C LEU A 77 10.03 2.01 -8.65
N ILE A 78 11.26 1.49 -8.47
CA ILE A 78 11.92 0.68 -9.49
C ILE A 78 11.18 -0.66 -9.68
N GLY A 79 10.75 -1.29 -8.57
CA GLY A 79 9.99 -2.53 -8.61
C GLY A 79 8.54 -2.41 -9.07
N ALA A 80 7.97 -1.20 -9.05
CA ALA A 80 6.61 -0.91 -9.49
C ALA A 80 6.50 -0.46 -10.96
N ARG A 81 7.63 -0.35 -11.67
CA ARG A 81 7.69 -0.12 -13.12
C ARG A 81 7.43 -1.41 -13.89
#